data_AF-A0A843KN31-F1
#
_entry.id   AF-A0A843KN31-F1
#
_cell.length_a   1.000
_cell.length_b   1.000
_cell.length_c   1.000
_cell.angle_alpha   90.00
_cell.angle_beta   90.00
_cell.angle_gamma   90.00
#
_symmetry.space_group_name_H-M   'P 1'
#
loop_
_entity.id
_entity.type
_entity.pdbx_description
1 polymer ?
#
loop_
_entity_poly.entity_id
_entity_poly.type
_entity_poly.pdbx_seq_one_letter_code
_entity_poly.pdbx_strand_id
1 'polypeptide(L)'
;MSNDYVKQLQLAKQLEQKAREAARGRETAEAKIEEATALLSKVKEMQAPSAETEKLLTLANQSYSEKDYKEALSYAVKSVEASVRARKERLQDMLREARSILNRVSELGKAEADTEKALKKASEAIDSGDLDEAYGLSKDAWDVSERNANRVLSEAFGLAQSSLLFAEKLELKVDKQKTALRNCREALESGDVGKSVELIQSLSGALRSMTLDRFVQRAAKLETLLSLETRFPLQLQEARLKMAKGRELISLGKVEEAFGALDDTEDVFSRSFSKVAGQRITELKKRAENVSRWKKVNLGDLEGDARRLELDEKYPEAVALLDSARGKVRDAEKEVLLRYMAAMQPRLKLAHLTKKDVAPALQKMDEARKALQGDDLNRAFALVEEARNVIEERLQGYDQVELELKNAQALRSRCDDLGLACSEGSKLMALARKQAMQGDYAT
;
A
#
# COMPACT_ATOMS: atom_id res chain seq x y z
N MET A 1 -14.36 119.23 -12.13
CA MET A 1 -13.80 118.45 -13.26
C MET A 1 -12.82 117.35 -12.82
N SER A 2 -12.02 117.49 -11.74
CA SER A 2 -11.03 116.46 -11.33
C SER A 2 -11.59 115.28 -10.51
N ASN A 3 -12.72 115.42 -9.82
CA ASN A 3 -13.22 114.42 -8.86
C ASN A 3 -14.03 113.27 -9.51
N ASP A 4 -14.64 113.49 -10.68
CA ASP A 4 -15.37 112.45 -11.43
C ASP A 4 -14.44 111.51 -12.20
N TYR A 5 -13.31 112.02 -12.69
CA TYR A 5 -12.31 111.23 -13.40
C TYR A 5 -11.67 110.17 -12.49
N VAL A 6 -11.40 110.53 -11.23
CA VAL A 6 -10.84 109.60 -10.22
C VAL A 6 -11.84 108.50 -9.84
N LYS A 7 -13.13 108.84 -9.71
CA LYS A 7 -14.20 107.85 -9.46
C LYS A 7 -14.42 106.91 -10.64
N GLN A 8 -14.43 107.43 -11.87
CA GLN A 8 -14.51 106.60 -13.08
C GLN A 8 -13.30 105.69 -13.24
N LEU A 9 -12.10 106.15 -12.88
CA LEU A 9 -10.87 105.35 -12.93
C LEU A 9 -10.83 104.25 -11.85
N GLN A 10 -11.38 104.51 -10.66
CA GLN A 10 -11.59 103.50 -9.62
C GLN A 10 -12.66 102.47 -10.01
N LEU A 11 -13.77 102.90 -10.61
CA LEU A 11 -14.83 102.02 -11.10
C LEU A 11 -14.31 101.14 -12.26
N ALA A 12 -13.54 101.72 -13.18
CA ALA A 12 -12.88 100.99 -14.26
C ALA A 12 -11.90 99.95 -13.71
N LYS A 13 -11.07 100.29 -12.71
CA LYS A 13 -10.19 99.32 -12.04
C LYS A 13 -10.96 98.21 -11.32
N GLN A 14 -12.06 98.52 -10.64
CA GLN A 14 -12.91 97.50 -10.00
C GLN A 14 -13.60 96.59 -11.02
N LEU A 15 -14.06 97.15 -12.14
CA LEU A 15 -14.64 96.37 -13.25
C LEU A 15 -13.58 95.52 -13.95
N GLU A 16 -12.37 96.05 -14.16
CA GLU A 16 -11.25 95.31 -14.72
C GLU A 16 -10.82 94.16 -13.79
N GLN A 17 -10.79 94.40 -12.48
CA GLN A 17 -10.46 93.38 -11.49
C GLN A 17 -11.54 92.29 -11.41
N LYS A 18 -12.83 92.67 -11.41
CA LYS A 18 -13.95 91.71 -11.49
C LYS A 18 -13.95 90.93 -12.81
N ALA A 19 -13.61 91.58 -13.92
CA ALA A 19 -13.51 90.91 -15.22
C ALA A 19 -12.35 89.91 -15.25
N ARG A 20 -11.19 90.25 -14.66
CA ARG A 20 -10.05 89.31 -14.52
C ARG A 20 -10.37 88.14 -13.60
N GLU A 21 -11.06 88.37 -12.48
CA GLU A 21 -11.49 87.31 -11.58
C GLU A 21 -12.52 86.38 -12.22
N ALA A 22 -13.48 86.94 -12.98
CA ALA A 22 -14.44 86.16 -13.75
C ALA A 22 -13.78 85.36 -14.88
N ALA A 23 -12.80 85.95 -15.58
CA ALA A 23 -12.04 85.24 -16.62
C ALA A 23 -11.22 84.08 -16.06
N ARG A 24 -10.54 84.27 -14.92
CA ARG A 24 -9.82 83.19 -14.22
C ARG A 24 -10.76 82.11 -13.68
N GLY A 25 -11.91 82.51 -13.13
CA GLY A 25 -12.93 81.56 -12.67
C GLY A 25 -13.50 80.71 -13.80
N ARG A 26 -13.71 81.33 -14.97
CA ARG A 26 -14.15 80.63 -16.18
C ARG A 26 -13.09 79.64 -16.68
N GLU A 27 -11.85 80.07 -16.83
CA GLU A 27 -10.74 79.23 -17.32
C GLU A 27 -10.49 78.02 -16.39
N THR A 28 -10.52 78.25 -15.07
CA THR A 28 -10.37 77.17 -14.08
C THR A 28 -11.55 76.20 -14.07
N ALA A 29 -12.79 76.70 -14.20
CA ALA A 29 -13.97 75.85 -14.32
C ALA A 29 -13.95 75.03 -15.62
N GLU A 30 -13.59 75.64 -16.74
CA GLU A 30 -13.48 74.97 -18.05
C GLU A 30 -12.43 73.87 -18.04
N ALA A 31 -11.22 74.16 -17.57
CA ALA A 31 -10.17 73.16 -17.41
C ALA A 31 -10.60 71.98 -16.52
N LYS A 32 -11.35 72.26 -15.43
CA LYS A 32 -11.81 71.20 -14.52
C LYS A 32 -12.96 70.38 -15.11
N ILE A 33 -13.83 71.00 -15.92
CA ILE A 33 -14.88 70.29 -16.67
C ILE A 33 -14.24 69.39 -17.73
N GLU A 34 -13.22 69.86 -18.44
CA GLU A 34 -12.46 69.03 -19.39
C GLU A 34 -11.80 67.84 -18.69
N GLU A 35 -11.14 68.06 -17.55
CA GLU A 35 -10.55 67.00 -16.73
C GLU A 35 -11.62 65.98 -16.27
N ALA A 36 -12.75 66.45 -15.75
CA ALA A 36 -13.86 65.60 -15.34
C ALA A 36 -14.46 64.80 -16.51
N THR A 37 -14.50 65.39 -17.71
CA THR A 37 -14.96 64.73 -18.94
C THR A 37 -13.99 63.63 -19.38
N ALA A 38 -12.68 63.90 -19.32
CA ALA A 38 -11.63 62.92 -19.62
C ALA A 38 -11.56 61.78 -18.59
N LEU A 39 -11.87 62.06 -17.32
CA LEU A 39 -11.97 61.01 -16.31
C LEU A 39 -13.24 60.18 -16.44
N LEU A 40 -14.36 60.79 -16.82
CA LEU A 40 -15.61 60.08 -17.08
C LEU A 40 -15.47 59.08 -18.25
N SER A 41 -14.72 59.42 -19.31
CA SER A 41 -14.46 58.47 -20.38
C SER A 41 -13.66 57.25 -19.89
N LYS A 42 -12.66 57.45 -19.03
CA LYS A 42 -11.91 56.35 -18.38
C LYS A 42 -12.77 55.52 -17.44
N VAL A 43 -13.66 56.13 -16.65
CA VAL A 43 -14.64 55.42 -15.80
C VAL A 43 -15.49 54.48 -16.65
N LYS A 44 -15.96 54.95 -17.82
CA LYS A 44 -16.74 54.13 -18.76
C LYS A 44 -15.94 53.02 -19.42
N GLU A 45 -14.69 53.30 -19.81
CA GLU A 45 -13.78 52.30 -20.37
C GLU A 45 -13.53 51.14 -19.39
N MET A 46 -13.38 51.45 -18.10
CA MET A 46 -13.22 50.46 -17.04
C MET A 46 -14.55 49.79 -16.62
N GLN A 47 -15.67 50.18 -17.24
CA GLN A 47 -17.02 49.76 -16.86
C GLN A 47 -17.34 50.00 -15.37
N ALA A 48 -16.75 51.05 -14.78
CA ALA A 48 -17.01 51.45 -13.41
C ALA A 48 -18.35 52.23 -13.31
N PRO A 49 -18.97 52.30 -12.12
CA PRO A 49 -20.22 53.03 -11.92
C PRO A 49 -20.07 54.52 -12.30
N SER A 50 -20.73 54.95 -13.39
CA SER A 50 -20.61 56.32 -13.92
C SER A 50 -21.76 57.26 -13.54
N ALA A 51 -22.84 56.74 -12.96
CA ALA A 51 -24.10 57.48 -12.79
C ALA A 51 -23.97 58.74 -11.91
N GLU A 52 -23.16 58.70 -10.84
CA GLU A 52 -22.92 59.88 -9.98
C GLU A 52 -22.06 60.92 -10.72
N THR A 53 -20.98 60.47 -11.36
CA THR A 53 -20.08 61.31 -12.16
C THR A 53 -20.82 62.01 -13.31
N GLU A 54 -21.69 61.30 -14.04
CA GLU A 54 -22.48 61.86 -15.14
C GLU A 54 -23.44 62.95 -14.68
N LYS A 55 -24.12 62.73 -13.53
CA LYS A 55 -25.00 63.75 -12.94
C LYS A 55 -24.22 65.00 -12.55
N LEU A 56 -23.08 64.85 -11.88
CA LEU A 56 -22.25 65.98 -11.44
C LEU A 56 -21.67 66.75 -12.63
N LEU A 57 -21.23 66.06 -13.68
CA LEU A 57 -20.73 66.70 -14.90
C LEU A 57 -21.86 67.44 -15.66
N THR A 58 -23.08 66.92 -15.64
CA THR A 58 -24.25 67.58 -16.23
C THR A 58 -24.58 68.88 -15.48
N LEU A 59 -24.58 68.85 -14.15
CA LEU A 59 -24.79 70.03 -13.30
C LEU A 59 -23.66 71.06 -13.48
N ALA A 60 -22.41 70.61 -13.64
CA ALA A 60 -21.27 71.49 -13.93
C ALA A 60 -21.44 72.23 -15.27
N ASN A 61 -21.84 71.52 -16.33
CA ASN A 61 -22.09 72.11 -17.66
C ASN A 61 -23.28 73.08 -17.66
N GLN A 62 -24.35 72.75 -16.93
CA GLN A 62 -25.50 73.65 -16.75
C GLN A 62 -25.08 74.93 -16.06
N SER A 63 -24.40 74.83 -14.92
CA SER A 63 -23.91 75.99 -14.15
C SER A 63 -22.92 76.84 -14.96
N TYR A 64 -22.06 76.21 -15.78
CA TYR A 64 -21.14 76.91 -16.67
C TYR A 64 -21.90 77.70 -17.75
N SER A 65 -22.99 77.14 -18.31
CA SER A 65 -23.84 77.82 -19.29
C SER A 65 -24.60 79.03 -18.70
N GLU A 66 -24.94 78.97 -17.41
CA GLU A 66 -25.58 80.05 -16.65
C GLU A 66 -24.59 81.12 -16.18
N LYS A 67 -23.29 80.95 -16.48
CA LYS A 67 -22.17 81.81 -16.07
C LYS A 67 -21.91 81.81 -14.56
N ASP A 68 -22.43 80.83 -13.82
CA ASP A 68 -22.00 80.57 -12.44
C ASP A 68 -20.77 79.66 -12.43
N TYR A 69 -19.61 80.29 -12.67
CA TYR A 69 -18.33 79.59 -12.75
C TYR A 69 -17.88 79.00 -11.41
N LYS A 70 -18.35 79.52 -10.28
CA LYS A 70 -18.00 78.99 -8.96
C LYS A 70 -18.75 77.69 -8.70
N GLU A 71 -20.04 77.65 -9.02
CA GLU A 71 -20.83 76.44 -8.87
C GLU A 71 -20.42 75.37 -9.88
N ALA A 72 -20.15 75.77 -11.14
CA ALA A 72 -19.59 74.90 -12.16
C ALA A 72 -18.28 74.23 -11.73
N LEU A 73 -17.34 75.01 -11.17
CA LEU A 73 -16.08 74.49 -10.64
C LEU A 73 -16.32 73.51 -9.48
N SER A 74 -17.24 73.82 -8.56
CA SER A 74 -17.60 72.93 -7.44
C SER A 74 -18.15 71.59 -7.93
N TYR A 75 -19.09 71.60 -8.88
CA TYR A 75 -19.62 70.36 -9.46
C TYR A 75 -18.56 69.60 -10.26
N ALA A 76 -17.68 70.29 -10.99
CA ALA A 76 -16.58 69.66 -11.72
C ALA A 76 -15.58 68.98 -10.77
N VAL A 77 -15.19 69.62 -9.66
CA VAL A 77 -14.32 69.01 -8.63
C VAL A 77 -14.98 67.76 -8.03
N LYS A 78 -16.25 67.85 -7.64
CA LYS A 78 -17.00 66.69 -7.14
C LYS A 78 -17.08 65.56 -8.17
N SER A 79 -17.24 65.90 -9.45
CA SER A 79 -17.23 64.92 -10.55
C SER A 79 -15.88 64.22 -10.69
N VAL A 80 -14.77 64.95 -10.55
CA VAL A 80 -13.41 64.37 -10.55
C VAL A 80 -13.25 63.40 -9.36
N GLU A 81 -13.62 63.82 -8.16
CA GLU A 81 -13.54 62.98 -6.95
C GLU A 81 -14.39 61.71 -7.06
N ALA A 82 -15.62 61.83 -7.56
CA ALA A 82 -16.51 60.70 -7.81
C ALA A 82 -15.91 59.73 -8.86
N SER A 83 -15.28 60.25 -9.92
CA SER A 83 -14.60 59.44 -10.93
C SER A 83 -13.45 58.62 -10.35
N VAL A 84 -12.60 59.26 -9.55
CA VAL A 84 -11.45 58.59 -8.89
C VAL A 84 -11.94 57.51 -7.94
N ARG A 85 -12.99 57.77 -7.16
CA ARG A 85 -13.61 56.79 -6.25
C ARG A 85 -14.17 55.58 -7.00
N ALA A 86 -14.98 55.82 -8.04
CA ALA A 86 -15.60 54.76 -8.83
C ALA A 86 -14.55 53.85 -9.50
N ARG A 87 -13.48 54.44 -10.04
CA ARG A 87 -12.35 53.69 -10.61
C ARG A 87 -11.64 52.85 -9.56
N LYS A 88 -11.35 53.43 -8.39
CA LYS A 88 -10.69 52.71 -7.28
C LYS A 88 -11.51 51.52 -6.81
N GLU A 89 -12.81 51.71 -6.59
CA GLU A 89 -13.74 50.64 -6.19
C GLU A 89 -13.78 49.51 -7.23
N ARG A 90 -13.88 49.85 -8.52
CA ARG A 90 -13.88 48.84 -9.60
C ARG A 90 -12.59 48.02 -9.63
N LEU A 91 -11.42 48.65 -9.48
CA LEU A 91 -10.13 47.95 -9.43
C LEU A 91 -10.05 47.02 -8.22
N GLN A 92 -10.52 47.46 -7.05
CA GLN A 92 -10.59 46.63 -5.86
C GLN A 92 -11.52 45.42 -6.05
N ASP A 93 -12.66 45.61 -6.72
CA ASP A 93 -13.58 44.52 -7.04
C ASP A 93 -12.96 43.52 -8.02
N MET A 94 -12.24 43.98 -9.06
CA MET A 94 -11.49 43.10 -9.97
C MET A 94 -10.47 42.22 -9.21
N LEU A 95 -9.71 42.82 -8.28
CA LEU A 95 -8.77 42.05 -7.45
C LEU A 95 -9.48 41.09 -6.50
N ARG A 96 -10.65 41.46 -5.97
CA ARG A 96 -11.46 40.58 -5.13
C ARG A 96 -11.98 39.38 -5.92
N GLU A 97 -12.46 39.59 -7.14
CA GLU A 97 -12.91 38.54 -8.05
C GLU A 97 -11.75 37.58 -8.40
N ALA A 98 -10.59 38.12 -8.79
CA ALA A 98 -9.40 37.32 -9.08
C ALA A 98 -8.97 36.45 -7.90
N ARG A 99 -8.94 37.03 -6.68
CA ARG A 99 -8.68 36.27 -5.43
C ARG A 99 -9.76 35.23 -5.15
N SER A 100 -11.03 35.54 -5.42
CA SER A 100 -12.13 34.60 -5.22
C SER A 100 -11.99 33.36 -6.09
N ILE A 101 -11.54 33.49 -7.34
CA ILE A 101 -11.29 32.35 -8.23
C ILE A 101 -10.16 31.47 -7.67
N LEU A 102 -9.05 32.08 -7.24
CA LEU A 102 -7.93 31.34 -6.64
C LEU A 102 -8.31 30.65 -5.34
N ASN A 103 -9.12 31.30 -4.50
CA ASN A 103 -9.60 30.71 -3.25
C ASN A 103 -10.44 29.46 -3.52
N ARG A 104 -11.28 29.46 -4.57
CA ARG A 104 -12.09 28.28 -4.94
C ARG A 104 -11.23 27.08 -5.31
N VAL A 105 -10.12 27.28 -6.00
CA VAL A 105 -9.22 26.17 -6.41
C VAL A 105 -8.16 25.82 -5.36
N SER A 106 -8.08 26.57 -4.26
CA SER A 106 -7.02 26.43 -3.26
C SER A 106 -6.98 25.06 -2.56
N GLU A 107 -8.14 24.40 -2.45
CA GLU A 107 -8.25 23.06 -1.87
C GLU A 107 -7.71 21.96 -2.80
N LEU A 108 -7.61 22.24 -4.11
CA LEU A 108 -7.06 21.32 -5.10
C LEU A 108 -5.56 21.53 -5.35
N GLY A 109 -5.08 22.75 -5.14
CA GLY A 109 -3.68 23.08 -5.39
C GLY A 109 -3.33 24.49 -4.92
N LYS A 110 -2.02 24.76 -4.81
CA LYS A 110 -1.52 26.06 -4.38
C LYS A 110 -1.44 27.04 -5.55
N ALA A 111 -1.71 28.30 -5.25
CA ALA A 111 -1.44 29.38 -6.18
C ALA A 111 0.07 29.54 -6.42
N GLU A 112 0.44 29.95 -7.63
CA GLU A 112 1.83 30.27 -7.97
C GLU A 112 2.27 31.57 -7.29
N ALA A 113 3.53 31.61 -6.88
CA ALA A 113 4.13 32.79 -6.27
C ALA A 113 4.04 34.03 -7.18
N ASP A 114 4.09 33.85 -8.50
CA ASP A 114 4.00 34.95 -9.46
C ASP A 114 2.58 35.50 -9.59
N THR A 115 1.54 34.67 -9.41
CA THR A 115 0.15 35.14 -9.29
C THR A 115 -0.04 36.00 -8.05
N GLU A 116 0.51 35.58 -6.90
CA GLU A 116 0.44 36.36 -5.67
C GLU A 116 1.18 37.70 -5.79
N LYS A 117 2.35 37.71 -6.44
CA LYS A 117 3.10 38.94 -6.73
C LYS A 117 2.31 39.88 -7.64
N ALA A 118 1.65 39.37 -8.69
CA ALA A 118 0.85 40.18 -9.59
C ALA A 118 -0.32 40.86 -8.85
N LEU A 119 -1.06 40.10 -8.02
CA LEU A 119 -2.13 40.63 -7.18
C LEU A 119 -1.62 41.68 -6.17
N LYS A 120 -0.41 41.48 -5.64
CA LYS A 120 0.20 42.43 -4.69
C LYS A 120 0.61 43.73 -5.39
N LYS A 121 1.28 43.65 -6.54
CA LYS A 121 1.67 44.83 -7.34
C LYS A 121 0.45 45.66 -7.76
N ALA A 122 -0.60 45.00 -8.22
CA ALA A 122 -1.84 45.67 -8.57
C ALA A 122 -2.48 46.38 -7.36
N SER A 123 -2.47 45.74 -6.18
CA SER A 123 -2.93 46.36 -4.94
C SER A 123 -2.09 47.58 -4.54
N GLU A 124 -0.76 47.48 -4.63
CA GLU A 124 0.16 48.58 -4.31
C GLU A 124 -0.04 49.79 -5.25
N ALA A 125 -0.31 49.55 -6.54
CA ALA A 125 -0.63 50.60 -7.50
C ALA A 125 -1.99 51.28 -7.24
N ILE A 126 -2.99 50.53 -6.77
CA ILE A 126 -4.28 51.10 -6.33
C ILE A 126 -4.09 52.01 -5.12
N ASP A 127 -3.21 51.62 -4.19
CA ASP A 127 -2.94 52.36 -2.96
C ASP A 127 -2.06 53.59 -3.19
N SER A 128 -1.15 53.55 -4.17
CA SER A 128 -0.33 54.70 -4.59
C SER A 128 -1.13 55.79 -5.31
N GLY A 129 -2.30 55.46 -5.85
CA GLY A 129 -3.19 56.38 -6.55
C GLY A 129 -2.93 56.50 -8.05
N ASP A 130 -1.98 55.74 -8.61
CA ASP A 130 -1.81 55.63 -10.06
C ASP A 130 -2.85 54.67 -10.65
N LEU A 131 -4.05 55.19 -10.88
CA LEU A 131 -5.19 54.39 -11.33
C LEU A 131 -5.07 53.90 -12.78
N ASP A 132 -4.22 54.51 -13.60
CA ASP A 132 -4.00 54.09 -14.98
C ASP A 132 -3.04 52.88 -15.00
N GLU A 133 -1.92 52.95 -14.27
CA GLU A 133 -1.02 51.80 -14.08
C GLU A 133 -1.73 50.66 -13.34
N ALA A 134 -2.49 50.98 -12.30
CA ALA A 134 -3.25 50.01 -11.51
C ALA A 134 -4.26 49.23 -12.35
N TYR A 135 -4.86 49.85 -13.38
CA TYR A 135 -5.79 49.15 -14.27
C TYR A 135 -5.08 48.10 -15.13
N GLY A 136 -3.92 48.44 -15.71
CA GLY A 136 -3.09 47.47 -16.44
C GLY A 136 -2.67 46.30 -15.54
N LEU A 137 -2.13 46.61 -14.36
CA LEU A 137 -1.71 45.60 -13.39
C LEU A 137 -2.87 44.73 -12.86
N SER A 138 -4.07 45.30 -12.67
CA SER A 138 -5.24 44.55 -12.22
C SER A 138 -5.76 43.60 -13.29
N LYS A 139 -5.71 44.00 -14.57
CA LYS A 139 -6.04 43.12 -15.70
C LYS A 139 -5.05 41.98 -15.82
N ASP A 140 -3.74 42.28 -15.77
CA ASP A 140 -2.69 41.28 -15.78
C ASP A 140 -2.84 40.30 -14.60
N ALA A 141 -3.14 40.82 -13.41
CA ALA A 141 -3.35 39.98 -12.23
C ALA A 141 -4.59 39.08 -12.36
N TRP A 142 -5.67 39.56 -12.98
CA TRP A 142 -6.85 38.73 -13.27
C TRP A 142 -6.53 37.63 -14.29
N ASP A 143 -5.88 37.96 -15.42
CA ASP A 143 -5.50 36.99 -16.45
C ASP A 143 -4.57 35.90 -15.90
N VAL A 144 -3.58 36.29 -15.09
CA VAL A 144 -2.66 35.34 -14.44
C VAL A 144 -3.40 34.48 -13.41
N SER A 145 -4.37 35.03 -12.69
CA SER A 145 -5.17 34.29 -11.71
C SER A 145 -6.07 33.25 -12.39
N GLU A 146 -6.72 33.60 -13.50
CA GLU A 146 -7.55 32.70 -14.29
C GLU A 146 -6.72 31.55 -14.89
N ARG A 147 -5.57 31.86 -15.49
CA ARG A 147 -4.64 30.84 -16.04
C ARG A 147 -4.17 29.87 -14.97
N ASN A 148 -3.78 30.38 -13.81
CA ASN A 148 -3.34 29.54 -12.69
C ASN A 148 -4.48 28.66 -12.17
N ALA A 149 -5.70 29.21 -12.03
CA ALA A 149 -6.86 28.42 -11.64
C ALA A 149 -7.17 27.27 -12.63
N ASN A 150 -7.13 27.57 -13.94
CA ASN A 150 -7.33 26.56 -14.97
C ASN A 150 -6.22 25.49 -14.98
N ARG A 151 -4.97 25.89 -14.71
CA ARG A 151 -3.86 24.94 -14.53
C ARG A 151 -4.10 24.01 -13.34
N VAL A 152 -4.43 24.56 -12.17
CA VAL A 152 -4.71 23.77 -10.95
C VAL A 152 -5.85 22.79 -11.18
N LEU A 153 -6.93 23.24 -11.82
CA LEU A 153 -8.05 22.37 -12.20
C LEU A 153 -7.63 21.24 -13.15
N SER A 154 -6.81 21.55 -14.16
CA SER A 154 -6.33 20.58 -15.13
C SER A 154 -5.42 19.53 -14.49
N GLU A 155 -4.52 19.95 -13.60
CA GLU A 155 -3.65 19.06 -12.84
C GLU A 155 -4.46 18.15 -11.90
N ALA A 156 -5.40 18.72 -11.15
CA ALA A 156 -6.26 17.96 -10.25
C ALA A 156 -7.14 16.95 -11.01
N PHE A 157 -7.67 17.33 -12.17
CA PHE A 157 -8.38 16.42 -13.06
C PHE A 157 -7.47 15.30 -13.58
N GLY A 158 -6.23 15.62 -13.99
CA GLY A 158 -5.24 14.62 -14.39
C GLY A 158 -4.91 13.62 -13.28
N LEU A 159 -4.79 14.08 -12.02
CA LEU A 159 -4.61 13.23 -10.85
C LEU A 159 -5.84 12.34 -10.58
N ALA A 160 -7.05 12.85 -10.78
CA ALA A 160 -8.26 12.04 -10.68
C ALA A 160 -8.31 10.96 -11.78
N GLN A 161 -7.86 11.28 -12.99
CA GLN A 161 -7.74 10.31 -14.09
C GLN A 161 -6.72 9.21 -13.78
N SER A 162 -5.53 9.55 -13.30
CA SER A 162 -4.52 8.55 -12.92
C SER A 162 -5.01 7.67 -11.77
N SER A 163 -5.67 8.26 -10.77
CA SER A 163 -6.27 7.54 -9.65
C SER A 163 -7.37 6.57 -10.10
N LEU A 164 -8.16 6.94 -11.12
CA LEU A 164 -9.16 6.06 -11.72
C LEU A 164 -8.50 4.87 -12.43
N LEU A 165 -7.47 5.10 -13.25
CA LEU A 165 -6.72 4.04 -13.93
C LEU A 165 -6.08 3.09 -12.93
N PHE A 166 -5.54 3.63 -11.83
CA PHE A 166 -4.98 2.82 -10.76
C PHE A 166 -6.06 1.97 -10.08
N ALA A 167 -7.24 2.53 -9.79
CA ALA A 167 -8.37 1.77 -9.25
C ALA A 167 -8.83 0.65 -10.21
N GLU A 168 -8.80 0.87 -11.52
CA GLU A 168 -9.06 -0.18 -12.52
C GLU A 168 -8.00 -1.28 -12.50
N LYS A 169 -6.73 -0.92 -12.38
CA LYS A 169 -5.62 -1.88 -12.25
C LYS A 169 -5.77 -2.76 -11.01
N LEU A 170 -6.38 -2.24 -9.95
CA LEU A 170 -6.75 -3.00 -8.75
C LEU A 170 -8.03 -3.84 -8.91
N GLU A 171 -8.59 -3.89 -10.11
CA GLU A 171 -9.82 -4.59 -10.50
C GLU A 171 -11.06 -4.11 -9.74
N LEU A 172 -11.08 -2.83 -9.34
CA LEU A 172 -12.23 -2.23 -8.68
C LEU A 172 -13.33 -1.90 -9.69
N LYS A 173 -14.60 -2.05 -9.26
CA LYS A 173 -15.76 -1.67 -10.07
C LYS A 173 -15.92 -0.14 -10.07
N VAL A 174 -15.46 0.51 -11.14
CA VAL A 174 -15.37 1.98 -11.23
C VAL A 174 -16.35 2.63 -12.21
N ASP A 175 -17.43 1.94 -12.62
CA ASP A 175 -18.37 2.46 -13.63
C ASP A 175 -18.99 3.82 -13.25
N LYS A 176 -19.31 3.99 -11.96
CA LYS A 176 -19.84 5.26 -11.44
C LYS A 176 -18.78 6.37 -11.51
N GLN A 177 -17.53 6.05 -11.20
CA GLN A 177 -16.42 6.98 -11.21
C GLN A 177 -16.03 7.39 -12.64
N LYS A 178 -16.17 6.48 -13.62
CA LYS A 178 -16.05 6.82 -15.05
C LYS A 178 -17.08 7.87 -15.49
N THR A 179 -18.34 7.69 -15.09
CA THR A 179 -19.38 8.68 -15.35
C THR A 179 -19.09 10.00 -14.63
N ALA A 180 -18.69 9.96 -13.36
CA ALA A 180 -18.31 11.15 -12.61
C ALA A 180 -17.13 11.90 -13.26
N LEU A 181 -16.14 11.19 -13.79
CA LEU A 181 -15.03 11.79 -14.53
C LEU A 181 -15.48 12.48 -15.82
N ARG A 182 -16.46 11.93 -16.54
CA ARG A 182 -17.08 12.61 -17.69
C ARG A 182 -17.78 13.90 -17.26
N ASN A 183 -18.54 13.86 -16.17
CA ASN A 183 -19.20 15.06 -15.62
C ASN A 183 -18.18 16.13 -15.19
N CYS A 184 -17.03 15.72 -14.63
CA CYS A 184 -15.94 16.65 -14.32
C CYS A 184 -15.42 17.33 -15.59
N ARG A 185 -15.23 16.57 -16.68
CA ARG A 185 -14.80 17.12 -17.97
C ARG A 185 -15.80 18.12 -18.53
N GLU A 186 -17.09 17.78 -18.53
CA GLU A 186 -18.15 18.69 -18.99
C GLU A 186 -18.18 19.99 -18.16
N ALA A 187 -17.96 19.91 -16.84
CA ALA A 187 -17.87 21.09 -15.99
C ALA A 187 -16.65 21.97 -16.32
N LEU A 188 -15.48 21.35 -16.58
CA LEU A 188 -14.28 22.07 -17.00
C LEU A 188 -14.48 22.76 -18.36
N GLU A 189 -15.10 22.06 -19.32
CA GLU A 189 -15.41 22.62 -20.64
C GLU A 189 -16.41 23.78 -20.56
N SER A 190 -17.30 23.78 -19.57
CA SER A 190 -18.25 24.88 -19.33
C SER A 190 -17.64 26.13 -18.66
N GLY A 191 -16.41 26.04 -18.15
CA GLY A 191 -15.72 27.14 -17.45
C GLY A 191 -16.25 27.43 -16.04
N ASP A 192 -17.18 26.62 -15.52
CA ASP A 192 -17.66 26.76 -14.14
C ASP A 192 -16.62 26.20 -13.15
N VAL A 193 -15.75 27.10 -12.67
CA VAL A 193 -14.71 26.78 -11.68
C VAL A 193 -15.30 26.15 -10.42
N GLY A 194 -16.45 26.66 -9.93
CA GLY A 194 -17.03 26.18 -8.67
C GLY A 194 -17.50 24.74 -8.79
N LYS A 195 -18.30 24.46 -9.81
CA LYS A 195 -18.80 23.10 -10.09
C LYS A 195 -17.67 22.13 -10.43
N SER A 196 -16.63 22.59 -11.14
CA SER A 196 -15.45 21.78 -11.47
C SER A 196 -14.72 21.33 -10.22
N VAL A 197 -14.50 22.23 -9.25
CA VAL A 197 -13.86 21.90 -7.98
C VAL A 197 -14.65 20.83 -7.21
N GLU A 198 -15.95 21.06 -7.02
CA GLU A 198 -16.82 20.15 -6.26
C GLU A 198 -16.82 18.73 -6.85
N LEU A 199 -16.95 18.63 -8.18
CA LEU A 199 -16.97 17.33 -8.86
C LEU A 199 -15.62 16.60 -8.78
N ILE A 200 -14.51 17.32 -8.97
CA ILE A 200 -13.16 16.74 -8.86
C ILE A 200 -12.89 16.25 -7.44
N GLN A 201 -13.28 17.03 -6.41
CA GLN A 201 -13.12 16.63 -5.02
C GLN A 201 -13.97 15.40 -4.68
N SER A 202 -15.23 15.39 -5.10
CA SER A 202 -16.12 14.26 -4.87
C SER A 202 -15.58 12.99 -5.52
N LEU A 203 -15.10 13.08 -6.77
CA LEU A 203 -14.51 11.94 -7.48
C LEU A 203 -13.22 11.46 -6.79
N SER A 204 -12.31 12.38 -6.45
CA SER A 204 -11.04 12.05 -5.82
C SER A 204 -11.23 11.42 -4.45
N GLY A 205 -12.17 11.95 -3.64
CA GLY A 205 -12.55 11.38 -2.36
C GLY A 205 -13.13 9.98 -2.47
N ALA A 206 -14.02 9.75 -3.45
CA ALA A 206 -14.58 8.43 -3.71
C ALA A 206 -13.50 7.42 -4.14
N LEU A 207 -12.61 7.79 -5.07
CA LEU A 207 -11.50 6.94 -5.51
C LEU A 207 -10.54 6.62 -4.37
N ARG A 208 -10.22 7.60 -3.52
CA ARG A 208 -9.38 7.38 -2.34
C ARG A 208 -10.02 6.42 -1.35
N SER A 209 -11.32 6.55 -1.08
CA SER A 209 -12.03 5.62 -0.18
C SER A 209 -12.03 4.19 -0.72
N MET A 210 -12.25 4.01 -2.03
CA MET A 210 -12.27 2.69 -2.65
C MET A 210 -10.89 2.02 -2.64
N THR A 211 -9.84 2.78 -2.94
CA THR A 211 -8.46 2.26 -2.93
C THR A 211 -7.99 1.94 -1.51
N LEU A 212 -8.38 2.75 -0.51
CA LEU A 212 -8.09 2.48 0.90
C LEU A 212 -8.76 1.19 1.38
N ASP A 213 -10.05 0.99 1.08
CA ASP A 213 -10.76 -0.24 1.47
C ASP A 213 -10.10 -1.49 0.85
N ARG A 214 -9.73 -1.40 -0.44
CA ARG A 214 -8.99 -2.47 -1.12
C ARG A 214 -7.63 -2.76 -0.47
N PHE A 215 -6.91 -1.73 -0.06
CA PHE A 215 -5.65 -1.87 0.66
C PHE A 215 -5.84 -2.61 1.99
N VAL A 216 -6.85 -2.21 2.77
CA VAL A 216 -7.17 -2.84 4.07
C VAL A 216 -7.53 -4.32 3.89
N GLN A 217 -8.34 -4.64 2.89
CA GLN A 217 -8.70 -6.03 2.57
C GLN A 217 -7.47 -6.88 2.21
N ARG A 218 -6.59 -6.35 1.33
CA ARG A 218 -5.38 -7.07 0.92
C ARG A 218 -4.39 -7.23 2.07
N ALA A 219 -4.21 -6.19 2.89
CA ALA A 219 -3.39 -6.27 4.09
C ALA A 219 -3.93 -7.32 5.06
N ALA A 220 -5.24 -7.37 5.32
CA ALA A 220 -5.85 -8.39 6.16
C ALA A 220 -5.63 -9.82 5.62
N LYS A 221 -5.78 -10.03 4.30
CA LYS A 221 -5.46 -11.32 3.66
C LYS A 221 -3.99 -11.70 3.93
N LEU A 222 -3.05 -10.80 3.70
CA LEU A 222 -1.63 -11.05 3.96
C LEU A 222 -1.36 -11.35 5.44
N GLU A 223 -2.02 -10.66 6.36
CA GLU A 223 -1.93 -10.94 7.80
C GLU A 223 -2.33 -12.37 8.15
N THR A 224 -3.41 -12.87 7.54
CA THR A 224 -3.81 -14.27 7.72
C THR A 224 -2.75 -15.24 7.17
N LEU A 225 -2.10 -14.92 6.04
CA LEU A 225 -1.00 -15.72 5.50
C LEU A 225 0.23 -15.69 6.42
N LEU A 226 0.61 -14.51 6.92
CA LEU A 226 1.74 -14.38 7.84
C LEU A 226 1.51 -15.15 9.15
N SER A 227 0.26 -15.31 9.59
CA SER A 227 -0.09 -16.12 10.77
C SER A 227 0.19 -17.62 10.60
N LEU A 228 0.36 -18.11 9.36
CA LEU A 228 0.71 -19.50 9.09
C LEU A 228 2.07 -19.90 9.68
N GLU A 229 2.94 -18.94 10.01
CA GLU A 229 4.23 -19.21 10.68
C GLU A 229 4.09 -20.05 11.95
N THR A 230 2.94 -19.93 12.64
CA THR A 230 2.63 -20.65 13.88
C THR A 230 2.58 -22.16 13.71
N ARG A 231 2.10 -22.63 12.55
CA ARG A 231 1.99 -24.06 12.20
C ARG A 231 3.09 -24.50 11.25
N PHE A 232 3.63 -23.56 10.49
CA PHE A 232 4.58 -23.78 9.43
C PHE A 232 5.71 -22.77 9.58
N PRO A 233 6.85 -23.10 10.21
CA PRO A 233 7.84 -22.12 10.63
C PRO A 233 8.51 -21.46 9.42
N LEU A 234 8.08 -20.24 9.10
CA LEU A 234 8.54 -19.43 7.98
C LEU A 234 9.46 -18.29 8.46
N GLN A 235 10.31 -17.78 7.58
CA GLN A 235 11.16 -16.62 7.86
C GLN A 235 10.48 -15.34 7.38
N LEU A 236 9.64 -14.73 8.22
CA LEU A 236 8.72 -13.65 7.81
C LEU A 236 9.08 -12.24 8.33
N GLN A 237 10.27 -12.05 8.91
CA GLN A 237 10.66 -10.75 9.47
C GLN A 237 10.70 -9.65 8.41
N GLU A 238 11.27 -9.93 7.23
CA GLU A 238 11.32 -8.97 6.12
C GLU A 238 9.91 -8.65 5.59
N ALA A 239 9.04 -9.66 5.47
CA ALA A 239 7.66 -9.47 5.05
C ALA A 239 6.88 -8.55 6.01
N ARG A 240 7.08 -8.69 7.32
CA ARG A 240 6.46 -7.82 8.34
C ARG A 240 6.93 -6.37 8.24
N LEU A 241 8.23 -6.15 8.02
CA LEU A 241 8.78 -4.81 7.84
C LEU A 241 8.20 -4.13 6.59
N LYS A 242 8.08 -4.85 5.48
CA LYS A 242 7.47 -4.36 4.24
C LYS A 242 5.98 -4.04 4.43
N MET A 243 5.25 -4.90 5.14
CA MET A 243 3.85 -4.66 5.48
C MET A 243 3.66 -3.41 6.35
N ALA A 244 4.53 -3.20 7.36
CA ALA A 244 4.53 -2.00 8.19
C ALA A 244 4.83 -0.74 7.36
N LYS A 245 5.82 -0.81 6.45
CA LYS A 245 6.13 0.27 5.50
C LYS A 245 4.95 0.60 4.59
N GLY A 246 4.23 -0.40 4.10
CA GLY A 246 3.00 -0.19 3.32
C GLY A 246 1.93 0.59 4.09
N ARG A 247 1.73 0.26 5.38
CA ARG A 247 0.81 0.98 6.28
C ARG A 247 1.27 2.42 6.56
N GLU A 248 2.57 2.68 6.60
CA GLU A 248 3.10 4.04 6.71
C GLU A 248 2.85 4.83 5.42
N LEU A 249 3.17 4.25 4.26
CA LEU A 249 2.99 4.89 2.95
C LEU A 249 1.54 5.26 2.67
N ILE A 250 0.58 4.41 3.04
CA ILE A 250 -0.85 4.74 2.87
C ILE A 250 -1.27 5.91 3.76
N SER A 251 -0.70 6.04 4.96
CA SER A 251 -0.95 7.18 5.86
C SER A 251 -0.40 8.50 5.30
N LEU A 252 0.71 8.42 4.55
CA LEU A 252 1.32 9.54 3.82
C LEU A 252 0.63 9.86 2.49
N GLY A 253 -0.42 9.12 2.10
CA GLY A 253 -1.13 9.31 0.84
C GLY A 253 -0.42 8.75 -0.39
N LYS A 254 0.69 8.01 -0.21
CA LYS A 254 1.45 7.36 -1.29
C LYS A 254 0.84 6.01 -1.63
N VAL A 255 -0.34 6.03 -2.25
CA VAL A 255 -1.17 4.84 -2.45
C VAL A 255 -0.47 3.78 -3.30
N GLU A 256 0.10 4.14 -4.44
CA GLU A 256 0.74 3.16 -5.35
C GLU A 256 1.97 2.50 -4.71
N GLU A 257 2.84 3.29 -4.05
CA GLU A 257 3.99 2.77 -3.31
C GLU A 257 3.55 1.82 -2.18
N ALA A 258 2.42 2.12 -1.52
CA ALA A 258 1.87 1.28 -0.46
C ALA A 258 1.41 -0.09 -1.00
N PHE A 259 0.75 -0.13 -2.16
CA PHE A 259 0.39 -1.40 -2.82
C PHE A 259 1.63 -2.17 -3.27
N GLY A 260 2.65 -1.49 -3.80
CA GLY A 260 3.93 -2.13 -4.13
C GLY A 260 4.60 -2.79 -2.91
N ALA A 261 4.50 -2.17 -1.73
CA ALA A 261 4.98 -2.79 -0.50
C ALA A 261 4.19 -4.04 -0.08
N LEU A 262 2.89 -4.11 -0.41
CA LEU A 262 2.09 -5.34 -0.22
C LEU A 262 2.49 -6.43 -1.23
N ASP A 263 2.73 -6.07 -2.50
CA ASP A 263 3.23 -6.99 -3.51
C ASP A 263 4.58 -7.59 -3.07
N ASP A 264 5.51 -6.75 -2.60
CA ASP A 264 6.80 -7.19 -2.07
C ASP A 264 6.66 -8.10 -0.83
N THR A 265 5.62 -7.89 -0.03
CA THR A 265 5.33 -8.71 1.15
C THR A 265 4.88 -10.11 0.73
N GLU A 266 3.99 -10.17 -0.27
CA GLU A 266 3.48 -11.41 -0.87
C GLU A 266 4.58 -12.22 -1.55
N ASP A 267 5.49 -11.56 -2.25
CA ASP A 267 6.67 -12.17 -2.88
C ASP A 267 7.61 -12.81 -1.85
N VAL A 268 7.94 -12.08 -0.78
CA VAL A 268 8.80 -12.59 0.30
C VAL A 268 8.13 -13.78 0.99
N PHE A 269 6.84 -13.68 1.27
CA PHE A 269 6.06 -14.78 1.84
C PHE A 269 6.11 -16.02 0.95
N SER A 270 5.78 -15.88 -0.34
CA SER A 270 5.75 -16.97 -1.31
C SER A 270 7.10 -17.67 -1.42
N ARG A 271 8.20 -16.91 -1.53
CA ARG A 271 9.56 -17.46 -1.57
C ARG A 271 9.92 -18.22 -0.30
N SER A 272 9.59 -17.67 0.87
CA SER A 272 9.81 -18.36 2.14
C SER A 272 8.98 -19.65 2.21
N PHE A 273 7.74 -19.62 1.74
CA PHE A 273 6.85 -20.78 1.73
C PHE A 273 7.40 -21.90 0.85
N SER A 274 7.65 -21.63 -0.44
CA SER A 274 8.13 -22.65 -1.39
C SER A 274 9.45 -23.27 -0.95
N LYS A 275 10.35 -22.50 -0.33
CA LYS A 275 11.61 -23.02 0.23
C LYS A 275 11.36 -24.04 1.34
N VAL A 276 10.54 -23.71 2.33
CA VAL A 276 10.26 -24.60 3.47
C VAL A 276 9.40 -25.79 3.04
N ALA A 277 8.43 -25.58 2.14
CA ALA A 277 7.62 -26.64 1.56
C ALA A 277 8.48 -27.66 0.80
N GLY A 278 9.37 -27.20 -0.09
CA GLY A 278 10.29 -28.06 -0.82
C GLY A 278 11.21 -28.89 0.09
N GLN A 279 11.71 -28.27 1.17
CA GLN A 279 12.52 -28.97 2.18
C GLN A 279 11.71 -30.08 2.87
N ARG A 280 10.49 -29.77 3.34
CA ARG A 280 9.61 -30.77 3.97
C ARG A 280 9.23 -31.89 3.03
N ILE A 281 8.91 -31.61 1.76
CA ILE A 281 8.58 -32.63 0.77
C ILE A 281 9.77 -33.57 0.56
N THR A 282 10.98 -33.02 0.43
CA THR A 282 12.20 -33.82 0.27
C THR A 282 12.46 -34.71 1.49
N GLU A 283 12.29 -34.16 2.69
CA GLU A 283 12.42 -34.92 3.94
C GLU A 283 11.39 -36.07 4.01
N LEU A 284 10.11 -35.78 3.71
CA LEU A 284 9.04 -36.77 3.73
C LEU A 284 9.25 -37.89 2.71
N LYS A 285 9.71 -37.56 1.49
CA LYS A 285 10.07 -38.55 0.47
C LYS A 285 11.20 -39.46 0.95
N LYS A 286 12.28 -38.88 1.52
CA LYS A 286 13.41 -39.66 2.06
C LYS A 286 12.98 -40.58 3.21
N ARG A 287 12.14 -40.09 4.12
CA ARG A 287 11.60 -40.89 5.23
C ARG A 287 10.69 -42.02 4.75
N ALA A 288 9.81 -41.75 3.79
CA ALA A 288 8.99 -42.78 3.16
C ALA A 288 9.83 -43.86 2.47
N GLU A 289 10.91 -43.48 1.79
CA GLU A 289 11.83 -44.39 1.13
C GLU A 289 12.55 -45.32 2.13
N ASN A 290 13.02 -44.79 3.26
CA ASN A 290 13.67 -45.59 4.31
C ASN A 290 12.76 -46.72 4.83
N VAL A 291 11.45 -46.46 4.92
CA VAL A 291 10.45 -47.42 5.43
C VAL A 291 9.88 -48.33 4.33
N SER A 292 10.04 -47.93 3.06
CA SER A 292 9.44 -48.61 1.90
C SER A 292 9.80 -50.09 1.77
N ARG A 293 10.99 -50.48 2.26
CA ARG A 293 11.45 -51.89 2.30
C ARG A 293 10.51 -52.81 3.11
N TRP A 294 9.82 -52.25 4.09
CA TRP A 294 8.95 -52.98 5.03
C TRP A 294 7.48 -52.66 4.82
N LYS A 295 7.16 -51.42 4.46
CA LYS A 295 5.80 -50.97 4.13
C LYS A 295 5.85 -49.88 3.08
N LYS A 296 5.22 -50.12 1.93
CA LYS A 296 5.10 -49.11 0.88
C LYS A 296 4.21 -47.95 1.36
N VAL A 297 4.75 -46.73 1.34
CA VAL A 297 4.00 -45.50 1.64
C VAL A 297 3.66 -44.82 0.31
N ASN A 298 2.38 -44.63 0.04
CA ASN A 298 1.94 -43.89 -1.14
C ASN A 298 1.73 -42.41 -0.80
N LEU A 299 2.65 -41.56 -1.27
CA LEU A 299 2.57 -40.10 -1.15
C LEU A 299 1.94 -39.42 -2.38
N GLY A 300 1.61 -40.17 -3.44
CA GLY A 300 1.13 -39.61 -4.70
C GLY A 300 2.13 -38.63 -5.32
N ASP A 301 1.60 -37.66 -6.09
CA ASP A 301 2.37 -36.53 -6.61
C ASP A 301 2.34 -35.35 -5.62
N LEU A 302 2.82 -35.60 -4.39
CA LEU A 302 2.83 -34.59 -3.31
C LEU A 302 3.45 -33.26 -3.74
N GLU A 303 4.47 -33.32 -4.60
CA GLU A 303 5.17 -32.13 -5.07
C GLU A 303 4.35 -31.35 -6.09
N GLY A 304 3.78 -32.02 -7.09
CA GLY A 304 2.90 -31.37 -8.05
C GLY A 304 1.60 -30.86 -7.42
N ASP A 305 1.04 -31.58 -6.45
CA ASP A 305 -0.16 -31.16 -5.71
C ASP A 305 0.13 -29.94 -4.83
N ALA A 306 1.24 -29.93 -4.07
CA ALA A 306 1.63 -28.78 -3.26
C ALA A 306 1.94 -27.54 -4.11
N ARG A 307 2.68 -27.71 -5.22
CA ARG A 307 2.97 -26.61 -6.15
C ARG A 307 1.70 -26.04 -6.81
N ARG A 308 0.73 -26.88 -7.14
CA ARG A 308 -0.58 -26.42 -7.66
C ARG A 308 -1.31 -25.57 -6.63
N LEU A 309 -1.36 -26.02 -5.37
CA LEU A 309 -1.98 -25.24 -4.29
C LEU A 309 -1.21 -23.93 -4.00
N GLU A 310 0.12 -23.91 -4.15
CA GLU A 310 0.91 -22.68 -4.08
C GLU A 310 0.57 -21.69 -5.20
N LEU A 311 0.46 -22.17 -6.46
CA LEU A 311 0.10 -21.35 -7.61
C LEU A 311 -1.32 -20.79 -7.52
N ASP A 312 -2.24 -21.54 -6.92
CA ASP A 312 -3.61 -21.12 -6.66
C ASP A 312 -3.73 -20.21 -5.40
N GLU A 313 -2.61 -19.84 -4.77
CA GLU A 313 -2.53 -19.07 -3.51
C GLU A 313 -3.23 -19.73 -2.31
N LYS A 314 -3.45 -21.05 -2.36
CA LYS A 314 -4.11 -21.84 -1.31
C LYS A 314 -3.12 -22.41 -0.31
N TYR A 315 -2.29 -21.54 0.27
CA TYR A 315 -1.24 -21.93 1.22
C TYR A 315 -1.74 -22.74 2.44
N PRO A 316 -2.89 -22.42 3.07
CA PRO A 316 -3.38 -23.24 4.19
C PRO A 316 -3.69 -24.68 3.79
N GLU A 317 -4.22 -24.89 2.58
CA GLU A 317 -4.51 -26.22 2.04
C GLU A 317 -3.20 -26.96 1.71
N ALA A 318 -2.19 -26.26 1.16
CA ALA A 318 -0.87 -26.83 0.94
C ALA A 318 -0.23 -27.30 2.25
N VAL A 319 -0.33 -26.51 3.34
CA VAL A 319 0.14 -26.92 4.66
C VAL A 319 -0.62 -28.16 5.16
N ALA A 320 -1.94 -28.20 5.01
CA ALA A 320 -2.75 -29.35 5.41
C ALA A 320 -2.39 -30.63 4.63
N LEU A 321 -2.10 -30.50 3.33
CA LEU A 321 -1.62 -31.60 2.50
C LEU A 321 -0.28 -32.15 3.01
N LEU A 322 0.67 -31.26 3.32
CA LEU A 322 1.98 -31.64 3.89
C LEU A 322 1.85 -32.28 5.27
N ASP A 323 0.96 -31.77 6.13
CA ASP A 323 0.67 -32.35 7.44
C ASP A 323 0.04 -33.76 7.30
N SER A 324 -0.86 -33.95 6.34
CA SER A 324 -1.46 -35.26 6.02
C SER A 324 -0.43 -36.26 5.51
N ALA A 325 0.46 -35.83 4.59
CA ALA A 325 1.57 -36.65 4.12
C ALA A 325 2.51 -37.04 5.27
N ARG A 326 2.84 -36.08 6.15
CA ARG A 326 3.63 -36.34 7.36
C ARG A 326 2.96 -37.38 8.25
N GLY A 327 1.65 -37.31 8.46
CA GLY A 327 0.87 -38.31 9.20
C GLY A 327 1.03 -39.71 8.61
N LYS A 328 0.84 -39.86 7.28
CA LYS A 328 0.99 -41.15 6.58
C LYS A 328 2.38 -41.76 6.74
N VAL A 329 3.43 -40.95 6.59
CA VAL A 329 4.83 -41.41 6.79
C VAL A 329 5.04 -41.84 8.23
N ARG A 330 4.59 -41.02 9.19
CA ARG A 330 4.73 -41.29 10.62
C ARG A 330 4.03 -42.58 11.05
N ASP A 331 2.83 -42.85 10.55
CA ASP A 331 2.09 -44.07 10.86
C ASP A 331 2.77 -45.32 10.27
N ALA A 332 3.35 -45.19 9.07
CA ALA A 332 4.14 -46.27 8.48
C ALA A 332 5.43 -46.54 9.25
N GLU A 333 6.16 -45.48 9.67
CA GLU A 333 7.36 -45.59 10.51
C GLU A 333 7.05 -46.32 11.83
N LYS A 334 5.97 -45.93 12.51
CA LYS A 334 5.51 -46.57 13.77
C LYS A 334 5.21 -48.05 13.57
N GLU A 335 4.46 -48.39 12.53
CA GLU A 335 4.10 -49.78 12.26
C GLU A 335 5.33 -50.64 11.92
N VAL A 336 6.24 -50.12 11.10
CA VAL A 336 7.46 -50.84 10.73
C VAL A 336 8.35 -51.06 11.94
N LEU A 337 8.51 -50.06 12.82
CA LEU A 337 9.25 -50.21 14.06
C LEU A 337 8.63 -51.31 14.95
N LEU A 338 7.31 -51.31 15.14
CA LEU A 338 6.63 -52.32 15.96
C LEU A 338 6.78 -53.73 15.38
N ARG A 339 6.67 -53.89 14.04
CA ARG A 339 6.92 -55.17 13.36
C ARG A 339 8.35 -55.62 13.56
N TYR A 340 9.31 -54.71 13.48
CA TYR A 340 10.72 -55.02 13.67
C TYR A 340 11.01 -55.47 15.12
N MET A 341 10.47 -54.77 16.11
CA MET A 341 10.54 -55.18 17.52
C MET A 341 9.90 -56.56 17.78
N ALA A 342 8.78 -56.87 17.11
CA ALA A 342 8.12 -58.17 17.21
C ALA A 342 8.96 -59.29 16.57
N ALA A 343 9.57 -59.03 15.41
CA ALA A 343 10.43 -59.99 14.71
C ALA A 343 11.70 -60.37 15.50
N MET A 344 12.17 -59.50 16.41
CA MET A 344 13.30 -59.81 17.29
C MET A 344 12.93 -60.67 18.51
N GLN A 345 11.65 -60.76 18.89
CA GLN A 345 11.21 -61.51 20.07
C GLN A 345 11.66 -62.98 20.09
N PRO A 346 11.64 -63.73 18.96
CA PRO A 346 12.15 -65.11 18.94
C PRO A 346 13.64 -65.22 19.27
N ARG A 347 14.50 -64.37 18.68
CA ARG A 347 15.95 -64.38 18.97
C ARG A 347 16.23 -63.93 20.40
N LEU A 348 15.48 -62.96 20.92
CA LEU A 348 15.56 -62.55 22.33
C LEU A 348 15.20 -63.70 23.29
N LYS A 349 14.11 -64.44 23.01
CA LYS A 349 13.73 -65.63 23.79
C LYS A 349 14.79 -66.71 23.72
N LEU A 350 15.39 -66.93 22.56
CA LEU A 350 16.47 -67.88 22.36
C LEU A 350 17.73 -67.52 23.17
N ALA A 351 18.15 -66.26 23.15
CA ALA A 351 19.26 -65.77 23.97
C ALA A 351 18.99 -66.00 25.47
N HIS A 352 17.74 -65.79 25.92
CA HIS A 352 17.35 -66.08 27.29
C HIS A 352 17.37 -67.59 27.63
N LEU A 353 16.83 -68.44 26.74
CA LEU A 353 16.81 -69.90 26.93
C LEU A 353 18.22 -70.51 26.97
N THR A 354 19.17 -69.90 26.26
CA THR A 354 20.58 -70.29 26.24
C THR A 354 21.41 -69.63 27.36
N LYS A 355 20.71 -69.08 28.37
CA LYS A 355 21.28 -68.46 29.59
C LYS A 355 22.22 -67.28 29.33
N LYS A 356 22.12 -66.63 28.18
CA LYS A 356 22.84 -65.37 27.91
C LYS A 356 22.12 -64.20 28.57
N ASP A 357 22.88 -63.19 28.99
CA ASP A 357 22.30 -61.96 29.55
C ASP A 357 21.65 -61.11 28.46
N VAL A 358 20.33 -60.91 28.60
CA VAL A 358 19.48 -60.13 27.71
C VAL A 358 18.99 -58.82 28.32
N ALA A 359 19.35 -58.52 29.58
CA ALA A 359 18.91 -57.31 30.27
C ALA A 359 19.26 -56.01 29.51
N PRO A 360 20.46 -55.86 28.91
CA PRO A 360 20.80 -54.64 28.15
C PRO A 360 19.93 -54.47 26.89
N ALA A 361 19.57 -55.56 26.22
CA ALA A 361 18.70 -55.51 25.05
C ALA A 361 17.25 -55.14 25.45
N LEU A 362 16.75 -55.70 26.56
CA LEU A 362 15.42 -55.38 27.09
C LEU A 362 15.30 -53.92 27.51
N GLN A 363 16.32 -53.37 28.19
CA GLN A 363 16.36 -51.95 28.55
C GLN A 363 16.27 -51.05 27.31
N LYS A 364 17.07 -51.32 26.28
CA LYS A 364 17.03 -50.58 25.01
C LYS A 364 15.69 -50.71 24.29
N MET A 365 15.05 -51.88 24.31
CA MET A 365 13.71 -52.06 23.74
C MET A 365 12.65 -51.26 24.51
N ASP A 366 12.72 -51.19 25.84
CA ASP A 366 11.79 -50.39 26.64
C ASP A 366 12.03 -48.88 26.45
N GLU A 367 13.28 -48.45 26.34
CA GLU A 367 13.62 -47.08 25.95
C GLU A 367 13.12 -46.74 24.55
N ALA A 368 13.21 -47.67 23.59
CA ALA A 368 12.65 -47.49 22.26
C ALA A 368 11.12 -47.34 22.29
N ARG A 369 10.41 -48.10 23.15
CA ARG A 369 8.96 -47.92 23.36
C ARG A 369 8.63 -46.56 23.94
N LYS A 370 9.42 -46.07 24.91
CA LYS A 370 9.26 -44.73 25.48
C LYS A 370 9.54 -43.65 24.44
N ALA A 371 10.57 -43.81 23.62
CA ALA A 371 10.87 -42.90 22.50
C ALA A 371 9.74 -42.91 21.45
N LEU A 372 9.17 -44.07 21.15
CA LEU A 372 8.00 -44.21 20.28
C LEU A 372 6.76 -43.52 20.85
N GLN A 373 6.52 -43.63 22.16
CA GLN A 373 5.44 -42.92 22.86
C GLN A 373 5.67 -41.41 22.89
N GLY A 374 6.92 -40.98 23.03
CA GLY A 374 7.37 -39.58 22.96
C GLY A 374 7.51 -39.01 21.55
N ASP A 375 7.15 -39.78 20.51
CA ASP A 375 7.24 -39.44 19.09
C ASP A 375 8.64 -39.20 18.51
N ASP A 376 9.68 -39.66 19.18
CA ASP A 376 11.05 -39.62 18.67
C ASP A 376 11.38 -40.92 17.91
N LEU A 377 10.87 -41.01 16.69
CA LEU A 377 10.99 -42.21 15.85
C LEU A 377 12.45 -42.51 15.46
N ASN A 378 13.27 -41.49 15.21
CA ASN A 378 14.67 -41.69 14.87
C ASN A 378 15.44 -42.35 16.02
N ARG A 379 15.25 -41.84 17.24
CA ARG A 379 15.83 -42.45 18.44
C ARG A 379 15.28 -43.84 18.68
N ALA A 380 13.98 -44.05 18.46
CA ALA A 380 13.37 -45.36 18.62
C ALA A 380 13.97 -46.40 17.66
N PHE A 381 14.17 -46.07 16.37
CA PHE A 381 14.86 -46.95 15.42
C PHE A 381 16.30 -47.25 15.83
N ALA A 382 17.07 -46.25 16.27
CA ALA A 382 18.45 -46.45 16.72
C ALA A 382 18.54 -47.40 17.93
N LEU A 383 17.68 -47.21 18.94
CA LEU A 383 17.63 -48.07 20.13
C LEU A 383 17.23 -49.51 19.80
N VAL A 384 16.33 -49.71 18.82
CA VAL A 384 15.93 -51.05 18.37
C VAL A 384 17.07 -51.74 17.62
N GLU A 385 17.83 -51.03 16.78
CA GLU A 385 19.05 -51.57 16.15
C GLU A 385 20.13 -51.91 17.18
N GLU A 386 20.35 -51.06 18.17
CA GLU A 386 21.30 -51.37 19.25
C GLU A 386 20.86 -52.59 20.07
N ALA A 387 19.57 -52.74 20.35
CA ALA A 387 19.03 -53.92 21.02
C ALA A 387 19.26 -55.18 20.17
N ARG A 388 19.06 -55.08 18.84
CA ARG A 388 19.35 -56.17 17.91
C ARG A 388 20.81 -56.59 17.97
N ASN A 389 21.73 -55.64 17.86
CA ASN A 389 23.17 -55.92 17.85
C ASN A 389 23.60 -56.64 19.13
N VAL A 390 23.07 -56.24 20.29
CA VAL A 390 23.31 -56.95 21.55
C VAL A 390 22.81 -58.40 21.48
N ILE A 391 21.60 -58.64 20.95
CA ILE A 391 21.05 -60.00 20.84
C ILE A 391 21.91 -60.85 19.90
N GLU A 392 22.30 -60.31 18.74
CA GLU A 392 23.10 -61.04 17.75
C GLU A 392 24.52 -61.35 18.26
N GLU A 393 25.17 -60.40 18.94
CA GLU A 393 26.48 -60.62 19.58
C GLU A 393 26.40 -61.74 20.63
N ARG A 394 25.32 -61.80 21.41
CA ARG A 394 25.12 -62.86 22.42
C ARG A 394 24.82 -64.23 21.81
N LEU A 395 24.28 -64.25 20.60
CA LEU A 395 23.96 -65.46 19.84
C LEU A 395 25.00 -65.80 18.77
N GLN A 396 26.14 -65.10 18.74
CA GLN A 396 27.20 -65.35 17.79
C GLN A 396 27.67 -66.82 17.90
N GLY A 397 27.78 -67.50 16.75
CA GLY A 397 28.13 -68.93 16.69
C GLY A 397 26.96 -69.89 16.91
N TYR A 398 25.83 -69.45 17.49
CA TYR A 398 24.66 -70.32 17.69
C TYR A 398 24.10 -70.85 16.38
N ASP A 399 23.98 -69.99 15.37
CA ASP A 399 23.40 -70.36 14.07
C ASP A 399 24.21 -71.49 13.39
N GLN A 400 25.53 -71.51 13.59
CA GLN A 400 26.40 -72.58 13.08
C GLN A 400 26.18 -73.89 13.84
N VAL A 401 26.14 -73.83 15.18
CA VAL A 401 25.87 -74.99 16.02
C VAL A 401 24.47 -75.55 15.76
N GLU A 402 23.47 -74.70 15.55
CA GLU A 402 22.11 -75.12 15.20
C GLU A 402 22.06 -75.81 13.83
N LEU A 403 22.79 -75.29 12.84
CA LEU A 403 22.89 -75.90 11.51
C LEU A 403 23.55 -77.28 11.58
N GLU A 404 24.65 -77.40 12.32
CA GLU A 404 25.34 -78.68 12.52
C GLU A 404 24.45 -79.69 13.25
N LEU A 405 23.71 -79.26 14.27
CA LEU A 405 22.74 -80.10 14.97
C LEU A 405 21.59 -80.56 14.05
N LYS A 406 21.12 -79.71 13.13
CA LYS A 406 20.12 -80.08 12.11
C LYS A 406 20.68 -81.06 11.08
N ASN A 407 21.90 -80.84 10.61
CA ASN A 407 22.57 -81.75 9.68
C ASN A 407 22.80 -83.12 10.32
N ALA A 408 23.26 -83.14 11.58
CA ALA A 408 23.38 -84.36 12.36
C ALA A 408 22.02 -85.06 12.55
N GLN A 409 20.92 -84.30 12.73
CA GLN A 409 19.58 -84.85 12.81
C GLN A 409 19.12 -85.49 11.50
N ALA A 410 19.39 -84.84 10.36
CA ALA A 410 19.02 -85.34 9.04
C ALA A 410 19.83 -86.59 8.65
N LEU A 411 21.12 -86.63 9.00
CA LEU A 411 21.93 -87.84 8.84
C LEU A 411 21.40 -88.98 9.70
N ARG A 412 21.00 -88.69 10.93
CA ARG A 412 20.37 -89.68 11.82
C ARG A 412 19.06 -90.21 11.24
N SER A 413 18.13 -89.35 10.80
CA SER A 413 16.87 -89.82 10.23
C SER A 413 17.11 -90.71 9.01
N ARG A 414 18.11 -90.37 8.19
CA ARG A 414 18.51 -91.18 7.04
C ARG A 414 19.13 -92.53 7.44
N CYS A 415 19.89 -92.59 8.54
CA CYS A 415 20.39 -93.85 9.09
C CYS A 415 19.24 -94.72 9.64
N ASP A 416 18.27 -94.09 10.32
CA ASP A 416 17.07 -94.76 10.82
C ASP A 416 16.22 -95.32 9.64
N ASP A 417 16.06 -94.56 8.54
CA ASP A 417 15.37 -94.99 7.31
C ASP A 417 16.07 -96.18 6.61
N LEU A 418 17.40 -96.27 6.76
CA LEU A 418 18.22 -97.37 6.22
C LEU A 418 18.35 -98.56 7.19
N GLY A 419 17.72 -98.52 8.36
CA GLY A 419 17.75 -99.57 9.37
C GLY A 419 19.09 -99.71 10.12
N LEU A 420 19.93 -98.67 10.08
CA LEU A 420 21.24 -98.64 10.75
C LEU A 420 21.09 -98.09 12.19
N ALA A 421 21.56 -98.83 13.19
CA ALA A 421 21.46 -98.41 14.59
C ALA A 421 22.55 -97.37 14.95
N CYS A 422 22.17 -96.08 15.08
CA CYS A 422 23.06 -94.99 15.49
C CYS A 422 22.91 -94.59 16.98
N SER A 423 23.13 -95.55 17.90
CA SER A 423 22.92 -95.34 19.34
C SER A 423 23.93 -94.38 20.00
N GLU A 424 25.20 -94.42 19.60
CA GLU A 424 26.25 -93.51 20.09
C GLU A 424 26.06 -92.08 19.56
N GLY A 425 25.76 -91.94 18.26
CA GLY A 425 25.43 -90.66 17.64
C GLY A 425 24.23 -89.98 18.32
N SER A 426 23.23 -90.76 18.74
CA SER A 426 22.07 -90.25 19.50
C SER A 426 22.46 -89.68 20.87
N LYS A 427 23.40 -90.32 21.59
CA LYS A 427 23.90 -89.82 22.89
C LYS A 427 24.74 -88.57 22.72
N LEU A 428 25.65 -88.55 21.75
CA LEU A 428 26.48 -87.38 21.44
C LEU A 428 25.64 -86.19 20.99
N MET A 429 24.61 -86.43 20.18
CA MET A 429 23.67 -85.39 19.77
C MET A 429 22.86 -84.84 20.96
N ALA A 430 22.43 -85.69 21.89
CA ALA A 430 21.74 -85.24 23.11
C ALA A 430 22.66 -84.40 24.01
N LEU A 431 23.94 -84.77 24.12
CA LEU A 431 24.96 -83.98 24.82
C LEU A 431 25.24 -82.65 24.12
N ALA A 432 25.41 -82.65 22.80
CA ALA A 432 25.63 -81.44 22.01
C ALA A 432 24.44 -80.47 22.09
N ARG A 433 23.19 -80.97 22.07
CA ARG A 433 21.99 -80.15 22.32
C ARG A 433 21.99 -79.55 23.72
N LYS A 434 22.41 -80.32 24.72
CA LYS A 434 22.47 -79.85 26.12
C LYS A 434 23.54 -78.78 26.31
N GLN A 435 24.71 -78.94 25.69
CA GLN A 435 25.80 -77.96 25.71
C GLN A 435 25.44 -76.69 24.94
N ALA A 436 24.79 -76.84 23.78
CA ALA A 436 24.24 -75.70 23.05
C ALA A 436 23.26 -74.91 23.93
N MET A 437 22.31 -75.58 24.60
CA MET A 437 21.37 -74.91 25.52
C MET A 437 22.02 -74.34 26.80
N GLN A 438 23.29 -74.66 27.09
CA GLN A 438 24.08 -74.05 28.16
C GLN A 438 24.84 -72.80 27.71
N GLY A 439 24.82 -72.49 26.40
CA GLY A 439 25.48 -71.32 25.82
C GLY A 439 26.97 -71.51 25.54
N ASP A 440 27.47 -72.75 25.61
CA ASP A 440 28.85 -73.11 25.27
C ASP A 440 28.98 -73.31 23.76
N TYR A 441 29.04 -72.19 23.04
CA TYR A 441 29.43 -72.17 21.63
C TYR A 441 30.90 -71.72 21.59
N ALA A 442 31.75 -72.43 20.85
CA ALA A 442 33.13 -71.96 20.66
C ALA A 442 33.10 -70.58 19.99
N THR A 443 33.82 -69.62 20.58
CA THR A 443 34.01 -68.26 20.05
C THR A 443 34.76 -68.28 18.73
#